data_AF-A0AAE8MRU8-F1
#
_entry.id   AF-A0AAE8MRU8-F1
#
_cell.length_a   1.000
_cell.length_b   1.000
_cell.length_c   1.000
_cell.angle_alpha   90.00
_cell.angle_beta   90.00
_cell.angle_gamma   90.00
#
_symmetry.space_group_name_H-M   'P 1'
#
loop_
_entity.id
_entity.type
_entity.pdbx_description
1 polymer ?
#
loop_
_entity_poly.entity_id
_entity_poly.type
_entity_poly.pdbx_seq_one_letter_code
_entity_poly.pdbx_strand_id
1 'polypeptide(L)'
;MWEQFGSKKLQLVSTRGVGWFAAHSFLWPEAYSSAVLTLMGDGLTHPETDGIYRKGMGQPMARAACPIASAVKRGLKGSVSDIFKCSTDDGMQDFEACL
;
A
#
# COMPACT_ATOMS: atom_id res chain seq x y z
N MET A 1 6.88 -2.65 -10.48
CA MET A 1 6.76 -2.12 -9.10
C MET A 1 6.15 -3.18 -8.20
N TRP A 2 4.89 -3.58 -8.41
CA TRP A 2 4.25 -4.66 -7.64
C TRP A 2 4.90 -6.03 -7.79
N GLU A 3 5.47 -6.34 -8.96
CA GLU A 3 6.25 -7.57 -9.15
C GLU A 3 7.46 -7.71 -8.19
N GLN A 4 7.97 -6.61 -7.64
CA GLN A 4 9.09 -6.66 -6.68
C GLN A 4 8.69 -7.25 -5.33
N PHE A 5 7.39 -7.32 -5.04
CA PHE A 5 6.86 -7.91 -3.80
C PHE A 5 6.60 -9.42 -3.91
N GLY A 6 6.79 -10.01 -5.10
CA GLY A 6 6.58 -11.44 -5.32
C GLY A 6 5.18 -11.89 -4.91
N SER A 7 5.11 -12.82 -3.95
CA SER A 7 3.87 -13.38 -3.41
C SER A 7 3.32 -12.63 -2.21
N LYS A 8 3.97 -11.56 -1.74
CA LYS A 8 3.49 -10.79 -0.59
C LYS A 8 2.23 -9.99 -0.96
N LYS A 9 1.24 -10.02 -0.07
CA LYS A 9 0.02 -9.23 -0.18
C LYS A 9 0.30 -7.79 0.24
N LEU A 10 -0.04 -6.85 -0.62
CA LEU A 10 0.01 -5.43 -0.30
C LEU A 10 -1.31 -5.00 0.32
N GLN A 11 -1.20 -4.34 1.47
CA GLN A 11 -2.35 -3.75 2.15
C GLN A 11 -2.74 -2.45 1.43
N LEU A 12 -4.01 -2.34 1.08
CA LEU A 12 -4.58 -1.18 0.41
C LEU A 12 -5.72 -0.62 1.24
N VAL A 13 -5.84 0.70 1.26
CA VAL A 13 -6.97 1.41 1.83
C VAL A 13 -7.46 2.46 0.85
N SER A 14 -8.78 2.63 0.75
CA SER A 14 -9.34 3.72 -0.05
C SER A 14 -9.19 5.04 0.69
N THR A 15 -8.79 6.10 -0.01
CA THR A 15 -8.70 7.46 0.58
C THR A 15 -10.05 7.95 1.11
N ARG A 16 -11.15 7.55 0.46
CA ARG A 16 -12.51 7.79 0.96
C ARG A 16 -12.76 7.13 2.33
N GLY A 17 -12.27 5.91 2.53
CA GLY A 17 -12.37 5.19 3.80
C GLY A 17 -11.59 5.90 4.92
N VAL A 18 -10.39 6.42 4.63
CA VAL A 18 -9.62 7.23 5.58
C VAL A 18 -10.41 8.45 6.03
N GLY A 19 -11.01 9.19 5.09
CA GLY A 19 -11.86 10.35 5.42
C GLY A 19 -13.07 9.98 6.28
N TRP A 20 -13.68 8.82 6.02
CA TRP A 20 -14.79 8.32 6.83
C TRP A 20 -14.36 8.01 8.27
N PHE A 21 -13.25 7.29 8.46
CA PHE A 21 -12.72 7.01 9.80
C PHE A 21 -12.26 8.27 10.54
N ALA A 22 -11.67 9.23 9.84
CA ALA A 22 -11.30 10.52 10.43
C ALA A 22 -12.53 11.32 10.89
N ALA A 23 -13.60 11.34 10.10
CA ALA A 23 -14.85 11.98 10.54
C ALA A 23 -15.45 11.25 11.75
N HIS A 24 -15.40 9.91 11.75
CA HIS A 24 -15.88 9.08 12.84
C HIS A 24 -15.11 9.36 14.14
N SER A 25 -13.77 9.48 14.09
CA SER A 25 -12.97 9.71 15.28
C SER A 25 -13.27 11.05 15.97
N PHE A 26 -13.68 12.07 15.22
CA PHE A 26 -14.12 13.35 15.79
C PHE A 26 -15.52 13.29 16.40
N LEU A 27 -16.40 12.40 15.94
CA LEU A 27 -17.75 12.25 16.48
C LEU A 27 -17.79 11.47 17.79
N TRP A 28 -16.85 10.54 17.99
CA TRP A 28 -16.76 9.70 19.20
C TRP A 28 -15.37 9.81 19.86
N PRO A 29 -15.00 10.99 20.37
CA PRO A 29 -13.67 11.21 20.95
C PRO A 29 -13.37 10.26 22.12
N GLU A 30 -14.37 9.78 22.86
CA GLU A 30 -14.20 8.80 23.94
C GLU A 30 -13.65 7.45 23.47
N ALA A 31 -13.94 7.08 22.21
CA ALA A 31 -13.49 5.82 21.63
C ALA A 31 -12.16 5.94 20.88
N TYR A 32 -11.80 7.14 20.42
CA TYR A 32 -10.70 7.35 19.47
C TYR A 32 -9.62 8.34 19.92
N SER A 33 -9.82 9.07 21.03
CA SER A 33 -8.80 9.99 21.53
C SER A 33 -7.51 9.25 21.84
N SER A 34 -6.40 9.76 21.28
CA SER A 34 -5.06 9.18 21.44
C SER A 34 -4.90 7.75 20.90
N ALA A 35 -5.84 7.26 20.08
CA ALA A 35 -5.73 5.96 19.45
C ALA A 35 -4.87 6.03 18.18
N VAL A 36 -4.04 5.02 17.97
CA VAL A 36 -3.34 4.77 16.71
C VAL A 36 -4.06 3.64 16.00
N LEU A 37 -4.57 3.90 14.79
CA LEU A 37 -5.36 2.95 14.01
C LEU A 37 -4.65 2.61 12.70
N THR A 38 -4.36 1.33 12.49
CA THR A 38 -3.94 0.82 11.19
C THR A 38 -5.17 0.59 10.33
N LEU A 39 -5.26 1.29 9.20
CA LEU A 39 -6.39 1.20 8.28
C LEU A 39 -6.05 0.30 7.10
N MET A 40 -6.81 -0.79 6.93
CA MET A 40 -6.69 -1.72 5.81
C MET A 40 -8.08 -2.02 5.26
N GLY A 41 -8.25 -1.86 3.95
CA GLY A 41 -9.48 -2.22 3.23
C GLY A 41 -9.37 -3.52 2.45
N ASP A 42 -8.19 -3.83 1.91
CA ASP A 42 -7.93 -5.07 1.17
C ASP A 42 -6.45 -5.47 1.24
N GLY A 43 -6.14 -6.73 0.95
CA GLY A 43 -4.81 -7.32 0.95
C GLY A 43 -4.59 -8.17 -0.29
N LEU A 44 -3.96 -7.59 -1.31
CA LEU A 44 -3.89 -8.21 -2.64
C LEU A 44 -2.46 -8.45 -3.09
N THR A 45 -2.25 -9.59 -3.73
CA THR A 45 -1.06 -9.90 -4.51
C THR A 45 -1.15 -9.24 -5.90
N HIS A 46 -0.03 -9.20 -6.62
CA HIS A 46 -0.02 -8.69 -7.99
C HIS A 46 -0.99 -9.43 -8.94
N PRO A 47 -1.05 -10.79 -8.97
CA PRO A 47 -2.00 -11.50 -9.82
C PRO A 47 -3.47 -11.24 -9.46
N GLU A 48 -3.80 -11.18 -8.17
CA GLU A 48 -5.17 -10.86 -7.72
C GLU A 48 -5.57 -9.46 -8.19
N THR A 49 -4.66 -8.49 -8.06
CA THR A 49 -4.87 -7.10 -8.48
C THR A 49 -4.99 -6.97 -9.99
N ASP A 50 -4.18 -7.69 -10.77
CA ASP A 50 -4.30 -7.72 -12.24
C ASP A 50 -5.64 -8.28 -12.68
N GLY A 51 -6.12 -9.34 -12.02
CA GLY A 51 -7.43 -9.91 -12.26
C GLY A 51 -8.57 -8.91 -12.00
N ILE A 52 -8.51 -8.15 -10.92
CA ILE A 52 -9.50 -7.11 -10.60
C ILE A 52 -9.40 -5.94 -11.60
N TYR A 53 -8.20 -5.46 -11.88
CA TYR A 53 -7.96 -4.37 -12.81
C TYR A 53 -8.48 -4.70 -14.21
N ARG A 54 -8.19 -5.90 -14.71
CA ARG A 54 -8.66 -6.35 -16.02
C ARG A 54 -10.17 -6.48 -16.10
N LYS A 55 -10.85 -6.88 -15.01
CA LYS A 55 -12.33 -6.88 -14.95
C LYS A 55 -12.91 -5.48 -15.06
N GLY A 56 -12.28 -4.48 -14.42
CA GLY A 56 -12.77 -3.09 -14.42
C GLY A 56 -12.39 -2.30 -15.68
N MET A 57 -11.18 -2.50 -16.20
CA MET A 57 -10.58 -1.67 -17.25
C MET A 57 -10.49 -2.38 -18.61
N GLY A 58 -10.77 -3.69 -18.68
CA GLY A 58 -10.73 -4.48 -19.91
C GLY A 58 -9.32 -4.81 -20.44
N GLN A 59 -8.27 -4.35 -19.76
CA GLN A 59 -6.87 -4.54 -20.16
C GLN A 59 -6.00 -4.92 -18.95
N PRO A 60 -4.86 -5.60 -19.15
CA PRO A 60 -3.95 -5.94 -18.06
C PRO A 60 -3.27 -4.68 -17.49
N MET A 61 -2.80 -4.76 -16.24
CA MET A 61 -2.02 -3.68 -15.64
C MET A 61 -0.72 -3.45 -16.39
N ALA A 62 -0.33 -2.18 -16.51
CA ALA A 62 0.95 -1.81 -17.10
C ALA A 62 2.12 -2.37 -16.28
N ARG A 63 2.95 -3.18 -16.93
CA ARG A 63 4.19 -3.72 -16.34
C ARG A 63 5.36 -2.84 -16.78
N ALA A 64 6.05 -2.21 -15.82
CA ALA A 64 7.26 -1.45 -16.11
C ALA A 64 8.44 -2.40 -16.30
N ALA A 65 9.13 -2.31 -17.44
CA ALA A 65 10.30 -3.14 -17.72
C ALA A 65 11.44 -2.89 -16.69
N CYS A 66 12.13 -3.97 -16.32
CA CYS A 66 13.23 -4.02 -15.34
C CYS A 66 14.27 -2.88 -15.37
N PRO A 67 14.71 -2.35 -16.52
CA PRO A 67 15.71 -1.27 -16.53
C PRO A 67 15.20 0.05 -15.94
N ILE A 68 13.93 0.41 -16.17
CA ILE A 68 13.34 1.66 -15.64
C ILE A 68 13.10 1.54 -14.12
N ALA A 69 12.66 0.36 -13.67
CA ALA A 69 12.47 0.09 -12.25
C ALA A 69 13.79 0.21 -11.45
N SER A 70 14.92 -0.20 -12.03
CA SER A 70 16.25 -0.08 -11.40
C SER A 70 16.78 1.36 -11.37
N ALA A 71 16.40 2.20 -12.33
CA ALA A 71 16.75 3.62 -12.34
C ALA A 71 15.96 4.41 -11.28
N VAL A 72 14.64 4.16 -11.18
CA VAL A 72 13.77 4.75 -10.17
C VAL A 72 14.21 4.36 -8.75
N LYS A 73 14.60 3.09 -8.54
CA LYS A 73 15.12 2.60 -7.25
C LYS A 73 16.43 3.26 -6.82
N ARG A 74 17.24 3.76 -7.78
CA ARG A 74 18.46 4.54 -7.49
C ARG A 74 18.17 6.02 -7.24
N GLY A 75 17.15 6.59 -7.87
CA GLY A 75 16.77 8.00 -7.73
C GLY A 75 15.93 8.34 -6.49
N LEU A 76 15.23 7.37 -5.89
CA LEU A 76 14.32 7.55 -4.74
C LEU A 76 14.88 7.06 -3.40
N LYS A 77 16.21 6.94 -3.24
CA LYS A 77 16.83 6.58 -1.95
C LYS A 77 16.44 7.63 -0.88
N GLY A 78 15.86 7.19 0.24
CA GLY A 78 15.46 8.04 1.37
C GLY A 78 13.96 8.38 1.44
N SER A 79 13.10 7.66 0.73
CA SER A 79 11.65 7.92 0.75
C SER A 79 10.88 6.65 0.40
N VAL A 80 10.19 6.67 -0.73
CA VAL A 80 9.36 5.60 -1.28
C VAL A 80 10.11 4.26 -1.35
N SER A 81 11.43 4.25 -1.64
CA SER A 81 12.21 3.00 -1.69
C SER A 81 12.35 2.28 -0.36
N ASP A 82 12.33 3.00 0.77
CA ASP A 82 12.56 2.42 2.08
C ASP A 82 11.24 1.88 2.67
N ILE A 83 10.13 2.58 2.41
CA ILE A 83 8.77 2.05 2.61
C ILE A 83 8.58 0.75 1.80
N PHE A 84 9.10 0.72 0.57
CA PHE A 84 9.08 -0.48 -0.27
C PHE A 84 9.87 -1.65 0.31
N LYS A 85 11.07 -1.41 0.84
CA LYS A 85 11.86 -2.46 1.50
C LYS A 85 11.16 -2.98 2.75
N CYS A 86 10.73 -2.10 3.64
CA CYS A 86 10.04 -2.49 4.88
C CYS A 86 8.75 -3.29 4.59
N SER A 87 7.97 -2.87 3.59
CA SER A 87 6.78 -3.63 3.13
C SER A 87 7.14 -5.00 2.52
N THR A 88 8.33 -5.14 1.95
CA THR A 88 8.84 -6.39 1.37
C THR A 88 9.45 -7.30 2.43
N ASP A 89 9.91 -6.78 3.57
CA ASP A 89 10.59 -7.56 4.60
C ASP A 89 9.60 -7.96 5.72
N ASP A 90 8.83 -7.00 6.26
CA ASP A 90 8.04 -7.19 7.50
C ASP A 90 6.50 -7.14 7.29
N GLY A 91 6.05 -6.62 6.15
CA GLY A 91 4.62 -6.35 5.92
C GLY A 91 4.15 -5.07 6.63
N MET A 92 3.12 -4.40 6.09
CA MET A 92 2.71 -3.03 6.50
C MET A 92 2.10 -2.88 7.91
N GLN A 93 2.19 -3.91 8.76
CA GLN A 93 1.59 -3.88 10.09
C GLN A 93 2.37 -3.01 11.09
N ASP A 94 3.65 -2.72 10.83
CA ASP A 94 4.53 -1.98 11.75
C ASP A 94 5.16 -0.76 11.07
N PHE A 95 4.35 0.28 10.85
CA PHE A 95 4.78 1.49 10.14
C PHE A 95 5.87 2.29 10.88
N GLU A 96 5.91 2.22 12.22
CA GLU A 96 6.97 2.87 13.03
C GLU A 96 8.35 2.22 12.84
N ALA A 97 8.41 0.94 12.48
CA ALA A 97 9.67 0.27 12.15
C ALA A 97 10.21 0.69 10.76
N CYS A 98 9.39 1.35 9.95
CA CYS A 98 9.69 1.73 8.56
C CYS A 98 10.10 3.21 8.37
N LEU A 99 10.05 4.04 9.43
CA LEU A 99 10.42 5.47 9.45
C LEU A 99 11.83 5.68 10.01
#